data_AF-A0A1A8Y1A5-F1
#
_entry.id   AF-A0A1A8Y1A5-F1
#
_cell.length_a   1.000
_cell.length_b   1.000
_cell.length_c   1.000
_cell.angle_alpha   90.00
_cell.angle_beta   90.00
_cell.angle_gamma   90.00
#
_symmetry.space_group_name_H-M   'P 1'
#
loop_
_entity.id
_entity.type
_entity.pdbx_description
1 polymer ?
#
loop_
_entity_poly.entity_id
_entity_poly.type
_entity_poly.pdbx_seq_one_letter_code
_entity_poly.pdbx_strand_id
1 'polypeptide(L)'
;MKMSCFAGGLLATALCLANPACAKDTGQAAASARSKETAVGMALERAMMPGEGQKRLEAMIGTFDVAIRTWVDPAKPPIESSATSVSVWVLDKRYIQMMLAGKLDGEAFSGIGYIGFDNVTKLYEATWMDTGSTGMTWYKGGFDASGKSATMKASVPDTLTGKPAPLELRMNISADGGHVTELWGKGLGNKMFKMMELRYTRSK
;
A
#
# COMPACT_ATOMS: atom_id res chain seq x y z
N MET A 1 51.26 -34.49 69.73
CA MET A 1 51.34 -35.97 69.65
C MET A 1 51.48 -36.33 68.17
N LYS A 2 52.54 -37.07 67.84
CA LYS A 2 52.90 -37.52 66.47
C LYS A 2 51.78 -38.38 65.87
N MET A 3 51.53 -38.29 64.56
CA MET A 3 51.79 -39.39 63.62
C MET A 3 51.48 -38.99 62.17
N SER A 4 52.43 -39.30 61.29
CA SER A 4 52.39 -39.23 59.83
C SER A 4 51.45 -40.27 59.22
N CYS A 5 50.99 -40.06 57.97
CA CYS A 5 50.88 -41.16 57.01
C CYS A 5 50.91 -40.66 55.55
N PHE A 6 51.82 -41.24 54.79
CA PHE A 6 52.02 -41.14 53.34
C PHE A 6 50.94 -41.94 52.58
N ALA A 7 50.45 -41.41 51.46
CA ALA A 7 49.99 -42.13 50.27
C ALA A 7 49.67 -41.03 49.23
N GLY A 8 50.22 -40.99 48.03
CA GLY A 8 50.29 -42.05 47.03
C GLY A 8 49.71 -41.42 45.77
N GLY A 9 50.57 -41.24 44.75
CA GLY A 9 50.22 -40.48 43.55
C GLY A 9 49.10 -41.12 42.73
N LEU A 10 48.25 -40.26 42.16
CA LEU A 10 47.46 -40.58 40.97
C LEU A 10 47.29 -39.28 40.17
N LEU A 11 48.20 -39.05 39.23
CA LEU A 11 48.00 -38.04 38.19
C LEU A 11 47.04 -38.64 37.15
N ALA A 12 45.74 -38.50 37.40
CA ALA A 12 44.73 -38.82 36.40
C ALA A 12 44.75 -37.71 35.34
N THR A 13 45.49 -37.90 34.24
CA THR A 13 45.27 -37.14 33.01
C THR A 13 43.86 -37.41 32.52
N ALA A 14 42.93 -36.53 32.89
CA ALA A 14 41.62 -36.44 32.25
C ALA A 14 41.84 -35.98 30.82
N LEU A 15 41.98 -36.94 29.91
CA LEU A 15 41.80 -36.71 28.48
C LEU A 15 40.32 -36.34 28.31
N CYS A 16 40.01 -35.04 28.35
CA CYS A 16 38.73 -34.53 27.88
C CYS A 16 38.63 -34.88 26.40
N LEU A 17 38.08 -36.05 26.09
CA LEU A 17 37.53 -36.34 24.79
C LEU A 17 36.44 -35.30 24.57
N ALA A 18 36.77 -34.23 23.82
CA ALA A 18 35.78 -33.28 23.34
C ALA A 18 34.75 -34.08 22.56
N ASN A 19 33.60 -34.29 23.19
CA ASN A 19 32.53 -35.11 22.63
C ASN A 19 32.06 -34.43 21.33
N PRO A 20 32.18 -35.07 20.15
CA PRO A 20 31.86 -34.44 18.85
C PRO A 20 30.39 -34.00 18.73
N ALA A 21 29.54 -34.39 19.68
CA ALA A 21 28.17 -33.90 19.84
C ALA A 21 28.10 -32.39 20.10
N CYS A 22 28.97 -31.82 20.94
CA CYS A 22 28.98 -30.37 21.22
C CYS A 22 29.43 -29.54 20.00
N ALA A 23 30.34 -30.08 19.19
CA ALA A 23 30.79 -29.42 17.95
C ALA A 23 29.70 -29.43 16.86
N LYS A 24 28.91 -30.50 16.76
CA LYS A 24 27.77 -30.60 15.82
C LYS A 24 26.63 -29.64 16.18
N ASP A 25 26.28 -29.54 17.46
CA ASP A 25 25.22 -28.62 17.92
C ASP A 25 25.60 -27.14 17.68
N THR A 26 26.86 -26.78 17.91
CA THR A 26 27.34 -25.41 17.71
C THR A 26 27.39 -25.03 16.22
N GLY A 27 27.82 -25.97 15.36
CA GLY A 27 27.85 -25.76 13.90
C GLY A 27 26.45 -25.66 13.28
N GLN A 28 25.49 -26.44 13.77
CA GLN A 28 24.10 -26.41 13.31
C GLN A 28 23.36 -25.16 13.78
N ALA A 29 23.62 -24.70 15.01
CA ALA A 29 23.10 -23.42 15.51
C ALA A 29 23.68 -22.22 14.75
N ALA A 30 24.98 -22.21 14.45
CA ALA A 30 25.62 -21.15 13.66
C ALA A 30 25.13 -21.13 12.19
N ALA A 31 24.94 -22.29 11.57
CA ALA A 31 24.37 -22.40 10.22
C ALA A 31 22.89 -21.95 10.18
N SER A 32 22.11 -22.27 11.21
CA SER A 32 20.72 -21.84 11.38
C SER A 32 20.60 -20.32 11.62
N ALA A 33 21.53 -19.73 12.39
CA ALA A 33 21.58 -18.28 12.58
C ALA A 33 21.92 -17.54 11.27
N ARG A 34 22.92 -18.02 10.53
CA ARG A 34 23.34 -17.43 9.24
C ARG A 34 22.27 -17.58 8.15
N SER A 35 21.52 -18.68 8.14
CA SER A 35 20.41 -18.87 7.20
C SER A 35 19.22 -17.96 7.52
N LYS A 36 18.91 -17.77 8.80
CA LYS A 36 17.89 -16.80 9.24
C LYS A 36 18.29 -15.37 8.91
N GLU A 37 19.53 -14.98 9.16
CA GLU A 37 20.05 -13.65 8.81
C GLU A 37 19.97 -13.39 7.30
N THR A 38 20.35 -14.36 6.48
CA THR A 38 20.19 -14.30 5.01
C THR A 38 18.72 -14.19 4.59
N ALA A 39 17.82 -14.96 5.21
CA ALA A 39 16.39 -14.92 4.90
C ALA A 39 15.76 -13.57 5.27
N VAL A 40 16.14 -13.00 6.42
CA VAL A 40 15.72 -11.67 6.85
C VAL A 40 16.22 -10.60 5.87
N GLY A 41 17.50 -10.68 5.46
CA GLY A 41 18.07 -9.77 4.47
C GLY A 41 17.31 -9.77 3.15
N MET A 42 17.04 -10.95 2.59
CA MET A 42 16.25 -11.07 1.35
C MET A 42 14.81 -10.59 1.50
N ALA A 43 14.18 -10.83 2.66
CA ALA A 43 12.82 -10.36 2.91
C ALA A 43 12.76 -8.82 2.96
N LEU A 44 13.72 -8.20 3.63
CA LEU A 44 13.84 -6.74 3.70
C LEU A 44 14.09 -6.13 2.32
N GLU A 45 15.01 -6.71 1.54
CA GLU A 45 15.27 -6.27 0.16
C GLU A 45 14.01 -6.33 -0.71
N ARG A 46 13.25 -7.43 -0.68
CA ARG A 46 11.99 -7.56 -1.41
C ARG A 46 10.92 -6.58 -0.95
N ALA A 47 10.87 -6.26 0.35
CA ALA A 47 9.95 -5.26 0.87
C ALA A 47 10.29 -3.86 0.32
N MET A 48 11.58 -3.56 0.20
CA MET A 48 12.07 -2.24 -0.18
C MET A 48 12.25 -2.02 -1.68
N MET A 49 12.24 -3.03 -2.55
CA MET A 49 12.50 -2.81 -3.98
C MET A 49 11.20 -2.67 -4.80
N PRO A 50 11.01 -1.57 -5.57
CA PRO A 50 9.92 -1.48 -6.53
C PRO A 50 9.94 -2.68 -7.50
N GLY A 51 8.76 -3.21 -7.80
CA GLY A 51 8.58 -4.38 -8.65
C GLY A 51 7.27 -4.32 -9.45
N GLU A 52 6.67 -5.49 -9.70
CA GLU A 52 5.48 -5.60 -10.55
C GLU A 52 4.27 -4.80 -10.04
N GLY A 53 4.11 -4.68 -8.72
CA GLY A 53 3.01 -3.90 -8.14
C GLY A 53 3.11 -2.41 -8.45
N GLN A 54 4.30 -1.83 -8.37
CA GLN A 54 4.53 -0.44 -8.77
C GLN A 54 4.40 -0.30 -10.28
N LYS A 55 4.96 -1.23 -11.08
CA LYS A 55 4.86 -1.19 -12.55
C LYS A 55 3.41 -1.11 -13.05
N ARG A 56 2.46 -1.76 -12.37
CA ARG A 56 1.02 -1.71 -12.73
C ARG A 56 0.42 -0.31 -12.65
N LEU A 57 0.99 0.59 -11.86
CA LEU A 57 0.52 1.97 -11.74
C LEU A 57 1.05 2.89 -12.86
N GLU A 58 1.96 2.42 -13.72
CA GLU A 58 2.60 3.23 -14.77
C GLU A 58 1.59 3.88 -15.72
N ALA A 59 0.46 3.22 -15.99
CA ALA A 59 -0.62 3.75 -16.82
C ALA A 59 -1.26 5.03 -16.24
N MET A 60 -1.14 5.28 -14.94
CA MET A 60 -1.66 6.48 -14.29
C MET A 60 -0.75 7.70 -14.44
N ILE A 61 0.49 7.54 -14.92
CA ILE A 61 1.45 8.64 -15.09
C ILE A 61 1.11 9.45 -16.34
N GLY A 62 1.14 10.78 -16.20
CA GLY A 62 0.92 11.71 -17.30
C GLY A 62 0.14 12.96 -16.89
N THR A 63 -0.21 13.75 -17.90
CA THR A 63 -1.17 14.85 -17.79
C THR A 63 -2.46 14.45 -18.49
N PHE A 64 -3.59 14.76 -17.85
CA PHE A 64 -4.90 14.32 -18.28
C PHE A 64 -5.91 15.46 -18.22
N ASP A 65 -6.75 15.53 -19.24
CA ASP A 65 -8.02 16.23 -19.18
C ASP A 65 -9.04 15.31 -18.49
N VAL A 66 -9.75 15.85 -17.50
CA VAL A 66 -10.64 15.08 -16.63
C VAL A 66 -12.05 15.61 -16.74
N ALA A 67 -12.95 14.78 -17.28
CA ALA A 67 -14.39 15.02 -17.20
C ALA A 67 -14.92 14.39 -15.90
N ILE A 68 -15.60 15.20 -15.09
CA ILE A 68 -16.11 14.80 -13.78
C ILE A 68 -17.63 14.83 -13.81
N ARG A 69 -18.25 13.77 -13.30
CA ARG A 69 -19.69 13.67 -13.08
C ARG A 69 -19.95 13.36 -11.63
N THR A 70 -20.83 14.14 -11.01
CA THR A 70 -21.20 13.98 -9.60
C THR A 70 -22.69 13.74 -9.49
N TRP A 71 -23.08 12.66 -8.81
CA TRP A 71 -24.45 12.32 -8.48
C TRP A 71 -24.69 12.55 -6.99
N VAL A 72 -25.57 13.48 -6.66
CA VAL A 72 -26.08 13.69 -5.30
C VAL A 72 -27.28 12.78 -5.03
N ASP A 73 -28.12 12.59 -6.05
CA ASP A 73 -29.28 11.71 -6.07
C ASP A 73 -29.14 10.79 -7.29
N PRO A 74 -29.08 9.45 -7.11
CA PRO A 74 -28.93 8.52 -8.22
C PRO A 74 -30.11 8.52 -9.21
N ALA A 75 -31.26 9.12 -8.85
CA ALA A 75 -32.42 9.27 -9.73
C ALA A 75 -32.35 10.53 -10.61
N LYS A 76 -31.39 11.44 -10.39
CA LYS A 76 -31.23 12.68 -11.15
C LYS A 76 -30.02 12.65 -12.08
N PRO A 77 -30.01 13.47 -13.15
CA PRO A 77 -28.81 13.67 -13.96
C PRO A 77 -27.62 14.16 -13.12
N PRO A 78 -26.37 13.79 -13.48
CA PRO A 78 -25.20 14.25 -12.78
C PRO A 78 -24.95 15.75 -13.00
N ILE A 79 -24.29 16.36 -12.03
CA ILE A 79 -23.59 17.63 -12.21
C ILE A 79 -22.31 17.34 -13.00
N GLU A 80 -22.11 18.03 -14.12
CA GLU A 80 -20.92 17.88 -14.95
C GLU A 80 -19.89 18.96 -14.62
N SER A 81 -18.61 18.59 -14.66
CA SER A 81 -17.49 19.45 -14.28
C SER A 81 -16.23 19.03 -15.02
N SER A 82 -15.21 19.88 -15.00
CA SER A 82 -13.95 19.61 -15.71
C SER A 82 -12.74 20.02 -14.88
N ALA A 83 -11.68 19.22 -14.97
CA ALA A 83 -10.40 19.47 -14.32
C ALA A 83 -9.25 19.00 -15.20
N THR A 84 -8.04 19.34 -14.78
CA THR A 84 -6.79 18.74 -15.26
C THR A 84 -6.18 17.94 -14.13
N SER A 85 -5.58 16.80 -14.45
CA SER A 85 -4.82 15.98 -13.50
C SER A 85 -3.38 15.79 -14.00
N VAL A 86 -2.42 15.91 -13.10
CA VAL A 86 -1.01 15.60 -13.34
C VAL A 86 -0.58 14.54 -12.34
N SER A 87 -0.06 13.43 -12.86
CA SER A 87 0.40 12.29 -12.08
C SER A 87 1.84 11.96 -12.40
N VAL A 88 2.69 11.92 -11.36
CA VAL A 88 4.13 11.70 -11.48
C VAL A 88 4.63 10.66 -10.49
N TRP A 89 5.70 9.96 -10.85
CA TRP A 89 6.44 9.14 -9.91
C TRP A 89 7.18 10.02 -8.91
N VAL A 90 7.12 9.65 -7.64
CA VAL A 90 7.88 10.27 -6.56
C VAL A 90 8.63 9.21 -5.76
N LEU A 91 9.69 9.65 -5.06
CA LEU A 91 10.49 8.81 -4.18
C LEU A 91 11.00 7.55 -4.91
N ASP A 92 11.73 7.73 -6.01
CA ASP A 92 12.33 6.63 -6.78
C ASP A 92 11.32 5.57 -7.26
N LYS A 93 10.20 6.02 -7.86
CA LYS A 93 9.12 5.18 -8.40
C LYS A 93 8.42 4.29 -7.36
N ARG A 94 8.31 4.76 -6.12
CA ARG A 94 7.62 4.05 -5.03
C ARG A 94 6.15 4.43 -4.93
N TYR A 95 5.86 5.70 -5.17
CA TYR A 95 4.51 6.24 -5.08
C TYR A 95 4.24 7.12 -6.29
N ILE A 96 2.97 7.21 -6.67
CA ILE A 96 2.49 8.22 -7.60
C ILE A 96 1.89 9.35 -6.77
N GLN A 97 2.34 10.57 -7.03
CA GLN A 97 1.62 11.77 -6.62
C GLN A 97 0.70 12.21 -7.75
N MET A 98 -0.58 12.41 -7.44
CA MET A 98 -1.58 12.96 -8.35
C MET A 98 -1.99 14.35 -7.86
N MET A 99 -2.05 15.32 -8.75
CA MET A 99 -2.54 16.67 -8.49
C MET A 99 -3.69 16.96 -9.45
N LEU A 100 -4.86 17.27 -8.91
CA LEU A 100 -6.06 17.62 -9.68
C LEU A 100 -6.41 19.08 -9.42
N ALA A 101 -6.72 19.84 -10.47
CA ALA A 101 -7.16 21.22 -10.37
C ALA A 101 -8.22 21.52 -11.43
N GLY A 102 -9.29 22.21 -11.05
CA GLY A 102 -10.37 22.52 -11.97
C GLY A 102 -11.50 23.31 -11.33
N LYS A 103 -12.68 23.20 -11.94
CA LYS A 103 -13.91 23.73 -11.38
C LYS A 103 -14.93 22.62 -11.20
N LEU A 104 -15.46 22.48 -9.98
CA LEU A 104 -16.57 21.59 -9.65
C LEU A 104 -17.79 22.47 -9.35
N ASP A 105 -18.88 22.24 -10.07
CA ASP A 105 -20.12 23.04 -9.94
C ASP A 105 -19.89 24.56 -9.99
N GLY A 106 -18.95 25.01 -10.83
CA GLY A 106 -18.58 26.41 -11.00
C GLY A 106 -17.57 26.94 -9.97
N GLU A 107 -17.32 26.24 -8.88
CA GLU A 107 -16.38 26.62 -7.83
C GLU A 107 -14.97 26.06 -8.09
N ALA A 108 -13.95 26.81 -7.67
CA ALA A 108 -12.56 26.36 -7.79
C ALA A 108 -12.31 25.17 -6.87
N PHE A 109 -11.70 24.12 -7.41
CA PHE A 109 -11.42 22.89 -6.68
C PHE A 109 -10.01 22.41 -6.98
N SER A 110 -9.32 21.93 -5.94
CA SER A 110 -8.03 21.26 -6.09
C SER A 110 -7.90 20.09 -5.13
N GLY A 111 -7.20 19.06 -5.56
CA GLY A 111 -6.93 17.89 -4.74
C GLY A 111 -5.55 17.30 -5.00
N ILE A 112 -5.03 16.60 -4.00
CA ILE A 112 -3.77 15.89 -4.04
C ILE A 112 -4.01 14.46 -3.56
N GLY A 113 -3.50 13.51 -4.32
CA GLY A 113 -3.56 12.09 -3.99
C GLY A 113 -2.19 11.45 -4.02
N TYR A 114 -2.04 10.38 -3.24
CA TYR A 114 -0.94 9.45 -3.41
C TYR A 114 -1.47 8.04 -3.55
N ILE A 115 -0.81 7.22 -4.38
CA ILE A 115 -1.03 5.78 -4.45
C ILE A 115 0.31 5.05 -4.51
N GLY A 116 0.41 3.94 -3.81
CA GLY A 116 1.57 3.05 -3.83
C GLY A 116 1.17 1.59 -3.65
N PHE A 117 2.14 0.70 -3.88
CA PHE A 117 2.00 -0.72 -3.61
C PHE A 117 2.94 -1.11 -2.48
N ASP A 118 2.40 -1.75 -1.45
CA ASP A 118 3.18 -2.31 -0.35
C ASP A 118 3.60 -3.75 -0.70
N ASN A 119 4.92 -3.94 -0.86
CA ASN A 119 5.51 -5.24 -1.17
C ASN A 119 5.36 -6.28 -0.06
N VAL A 120 5.08 -5.87 1.18
CA VAL A 120 4.88 -6.77 2.32
C VAL A 120 3.43 -7.25 2.35
N THR A 121 2.46 -6.33 2.43
CA THR A 121 1.04 -6.70 2.48
C THR A 121 0.49 -7.15 1.13
N LYS A 122 1.19 -6.84 0.03
CA LYS A 122 0.74 -7.06 -1.35
C LYS A 122 -0.56 -6.32 -1.67
N LEU A 123 -0.79 -5.20 -1.00
CA LEU A 123 -1.95 -4.33 -1.21
C LEU A 123 -1.50 -2.98 -1.76
N TYR A 124 -2.42 -2.36 -2.49
CA TYR A 124 -2.29 -0.96 -2.84
C TYR A 124 -2.87 -0.13 -1.69
N GLU A 125 -2.19 0.96 -1.40
CA GLU A 125 -2.63 1.96 -0.44
C GLU A 125 -2.72 3.31 -1.15
N ALA A 126 -3.78 4.06 -0.87
CA ALA A 126 -3.95 5.39 -1.44
C ALA A 126 -4.46 6.37 -0.39
N THR A 127 -4.10 7.64 -0.55
CA THR A 127 -4.67 8.74 0.23
C THR A 127 -5.10 9.89 -0.68
N TRP A 128 -6.10 10.64 -0.24
CA TRP A 128 -6.66 11.78 -0.95
C TRP A 128 -7.01 12.91 0.01
N MET A 129 -6.67 14.14 -0.40
CA MET A 129 -7.04 15.40 0.24
C MET A 129 -7.48 16.40 -0.83
N ASP A 130 -8.45 17.25 -0.51
CA ASP A 130 -8.93 18.28 -1.44
C ASP A 130 -9.48 19.51 -0.72
N THR A 131 -9.90 20.52 -1.48
CA THR A 131 -10.48 21.76 -0.97
C THR A 131 -11.95 21.64 -0.56
N GLY A 132 -12.59 20.49 -0.79
CA GLY A 132 -13.98 20.22 -0.42
C GLY A 132 -14.14 19.64 0.98
N SER A 133 -13.06 19.23 1.64
CA SER A 133 -13.09 18.75 3.03
C SER A 133 -11.78 19.00 3.77
N THR A 134 -11.81 18.92 5.10
CA THR A 134 -10.60 18.93 5.94
C THR A 134 -10.14 17.53 6.33
N GLY A 135 -10.80 16.48 5.81
CA GLY A 135 -10.52 15.09 6.12
C GLY A 135 -9.58 14.47 5.10
N MET A 136 -8.70 13.59 5.57
CA MET A 136 -7.91 12.74 4.68
C MET A 136 -8.63 11.42 4.49
N THR A 137 -8.77 10.98 3.24
CA THR A 137 -9.32 9.65 2.96
C THR A 137 -8.18 8.67 2.75
N TRP A 138 -8.26 7.49 3.38
CA TRP A 138 -7.29 6.42 3.23
C TRP A 138 -7.96 5.18 2.66
N TYR A 139 -7.44 4.69 1.55
CA TYR A 139 -7.95 3.52 0.87
C TYR A 139 -6.95 2.37 0.91
N LYS A 140 -7.45 1.13 0.96
CA LYS A 140 -6.67 -0.08 0.73
C LYS A 140 -7.40 -1.03 -0.21
N GLY A 141 -6.67 -1.73 -1.06
CA GLY A 141 -7.25 -2.72 -1.96
C GLY A 141 -6.28 -3.16 -3.03
N GLY A 142 -6.79 -3.40 -4.24
CA GLY A 142 -5.91 -3.72 -5.34
C GLY A 142 -6.59 -4.04 -6.66
N PHE A 143 -5.72 -4.35 -7.62
CA PHE A 143 -6.12 -4.75 -8.97
C PHE A 143 -6.59 -6.20 -9.00
N ASP A 144 -7.51 -6.47 -9.92
CA ASP A 144 -7.87 -7.83 -10.30
C ASP A 144 -6.71 -8.53 -11.04
N ALA A 145 -6.91 -9.81 -11.37
CA ALA A 145 -5.91 -10.60 -12.08
C ALA A 145 -5.54 -10.01 -13.45
N SER A 146 -6.46 -9.27 -14.09
CA SER A 146 -6.22 -8.64 -15.39
C SER A 146 -5.31 -7.42 -15.29
N GLY A 147 -5.21 -6.80 -14.11
CA GLY A 147 -4.49 -5.55 -13.91
C GLY A 147 -5.19 -4.32 -14.48
N LYS A 148 -6.42 -4.47 -15.01
CA LYS A 148 -7.18 -3.38 -15.64
C LYS A 148 -8.21 -2.77 -14.71
N SER A 149 -8.70 -3.53 -13.73
CA SER A 149 -9.70 -3.05 -12.79
C SER A 149 -9.15 -3.11 -11.37
N ALA A 150 -9.37 -2.07 -10.58
CA ALA A 150 -9.03 -2.07 -9.16
C ALA A 150 -10.23 -1.67 -8.30
N THR A 151 -10.29 -2.21 -7.09
CA THR A 151 -11.22 -1.76 -6.06
C THR A 151 -10.43 -1.48 -4.80
N MET A 152 -10.57 -0.26 -4.29
CA MET A 152 -9.97 0.20 -3.05
C MET A 152 -11.08 0.61 -2.09
N LYS A 153 -10.99 0.18 -0.84
CA LYS A 153 -12.00 0.43 0.18
C LYS A 153 -11.46 1.40 1.22
N ALA A 154 -12.33 2.29 1.68
CA ALA A 154 -12.10 3.21 2.76
C ALA A 154 -13.27 3.18 3.75
N SER A 155 -13.01 3.70 4.94
CA SER A 155 -14.03 4.01 5.93
C SER A 155 -13.85 5.48 6.31
N VAL A 156 -14.86 6.30 6.03
CA VAL A 156 -14.84 7.74 6.28
C VAL A 156 -15.95 8.12 7.26
N PRO A 157 -15.77 9.15 8.10
CA PRO A 157 -16.85 9.64 8.93
C PRO A 157 -18.01 10.15 8.06
N ASP A 158 -19.21 9.66 8.34
CA ASP A 158 -20.44 10.20 7.77
C ASP A 158 -20.62 11.66 8.25
N THR A 159 -20.86 12.58 7.32
CA THR A 159 -20.86 14.03 7.61
C THR A 159 -22.01 14.47 8.51
N LEU A 160 -23.07 13.68 8.63
CA LEU A 160 -24.24 14.00 9.46
C LEU A 160 -24.14 13.37 10.86
N THR A 161 -23.67 12.12 10.93
CA THR A 161 -23.70 11.32 12.16
C THR A 161 -22.34 11.18 12.82
N GLY A 162 -21.25 11.50 12.12
CA GLY A 162 -19.87 11.28 12.55
C GLY A 162 -19.47 9.81 12.64
N LYS A 163 -20.37 8.88 12.33
CA LYS A 163 -20.10 7.44 12.41
C LYS A 163 -19.33 6.95 11.17
N PRO A 164 -18.51 5.90 11.28
CA PRO A 164 -17.83 5.34 10.12
C PRO A 164 -18.82 4.85 9.05
N ALA A 165 -18.60 5.26 7.81
CA ALA A 165 -19.36 4.86 6.63
C ALA A 165 -18.42 4.29 5.55
N PRO A 166 -18.83 3.22 4.84
CA PRO A 166 -18.02 2.62 3.79
C PRO A 166 -17.95 3.51 2.55
N LEU A 167 -16.78 3.53 1.93
CA LEU A 167 -16.50 4.22 0.68
C LEU A 167 -15.66 3.29 -0.21
N GLU A 168 -15.96 3.23 -1.50
CA GLU A 168 -15.18 2.45 -2.47
C GLU A 168 -14.71 3.33 -3.63
N LEU A 169 -13.42 3.28 -3.91
CA LEU A 169 -12.82 3.81 -5.11
C LEU A 169 -12.65 2.66 -6.10
N ARG A 170 -13.31 2.74 -7.25
CA ARG A 170 -13.19 1.74 -8.33
C ARG A 170 -12.47 2.36 -9.50
N MET A 171 -11.51 1.65 -10.06
CA MET A 171 -10.71 2.12 -11.18
C MET A 171 -10.80 1.13 -12.33
N ASN A 172 -10.86 1.66 -13.55
CA ASN A 172 -10.68 0.89 -14.78
C ASN A 172 -9.66 1.60 -15.68
N ILE A 173 -8.62 0.89 -16.08
CA ILE A 173 -7.53 1.38 -16.92
C ILE A 173 -7.77 0.92 -18.36
N SER A 174 -7.69 1.87 -19.28
CA SER A 174 -7.81 1.65 -20.72
C SER A 174 -6.43 1.40 -21.35
N ALA A 175 -6.40 0.70 -22.49
CA ALA A 175 -5.16 0.32 -23.15
C ALA A 175 -4.37 1.51 -23.72
N ASP A 176 -5.06 2.61 -24.01
CA ASP A 176 -4.49 3.89 -24.44
C ASP A 176 -3.89 4.72 -23.28
N GLY A 177 -3.92 4.17 -22.06
CA GLY A 177 -3.46 4.82 -20.84
C GLY A 177 -4.43 5.88 -20.31
N GLY A 178 -5.61 6.03 -20.89
CA GLY A 178 -6.74 6.66 -20.22
C GLY A 178 -7.25 5.78 -19.08
N HIS A 179 -8.06 6.35 -18.19
CA HIS A 179 -8.69 5.58 -17.12
C HIS A 179 -9.96 6.23 -16.62
N VAL A 180 -10.79 5.45 -15.94
CA VAL A 180 -11.98 5.93 -15.23
C VAL A 180 -11.80 5.59 -13.75
N THR A 181 -12.11 6.55 -12.90
CA THR A 181 -12.20 6.35 -11.46
C THR A 181 -13.61 6.69 -11.00
N GLU A 182 -14.22 5.81 -10.21
CA GLU A 182 -15.55 5.98 -9.67
C GLU A 182 -15.47 5.99 -8.15
N LEU A 183 -16.22 6.90 -7.53
CA LEU A 183 -16.41 6.94 -6.08
C LEU A 183 -17.81 6.42 -5.76
N TRP A 184 -17.87 5.37 -4.94
CA TRP A 184 -19.10 4.73 -4.52
C TRP A 184 -19.27 4.90 -3.01
N GLY A 185 -20.44 5.33 -2.58
CA GLY A 185 -20.76 5.61 -1.19
C GLY A 185 -22.26 5.65 -0.97
N LYS A 186 -22.68 5.87 0.27
CA LYS A 186 -24.10 5.96 0.63
C LYS A 186 -24.70 7.36 0.44
N GLY A 187 -23.87 8.38 0.25
CA GLY A 187 -24.29 9.79 0.21
C GLY A 187 -25.12 10.13 1.45
N LEU A 188 -26.24 10.84 1.24
CA LEU A 188 -27.22 11.15 2.29
C LEU A 188 -28.20 10.00 2.57
N GLY A 189 -28.13 8.92 1.79
CA GLY A 189 -29.01 7.76 1.90
C GLY A 189 -28.38 6.60 2.66
N ASN A 190 -29.03 5.43 2.59
CA ASN A 190 -28.56 4.21 3.26
C ASN A 190 -28.00 3.15 2.30
N LYS A 191 -28.13 3.36 0.99
CA LYS A 191 -27.71 2.42 -0.05
C LYS A 191 -26.48 2.95 -0.78
N MET A 192 -25.53 2.06 -1.06
CA MET A 192 -24.37 2.40 -1.90
C MET A 192 -24.82 2.72 -3.32
N PHE A 193 -24.31 3.81 -3.87
CA PHE A 193 -24.47 4.18 -5.27
C PHE A 193 -23.21 4.90 -5.77
N LYS A 194 -23.08 5.06 -7.09
CA LYS A 194 -22.00 5.83 -7.70
C LYS A 194 -22.23 7.31 -7.44
N MET A 195 -21.42 7.91 -6.58
CA MET A 195 -21.50 9.33 -6.23
C MET A 195 -20.68 10.19 -7.18
N MET A 196 -19.59 9.65 -7.73
CA MET A 196 -18.71 10.40 -8.63
C MET A 196 -18.08 9.49 -9.70
N GLU A 197 -17.85 10.02 -10.88
CA GLU A 197 -17.07 9.42 -11.96
C GLU A 197 -16.10 10.46 -12.50
N LEU A 198 -14.83 10.10 -12.61
CA LEU A 198 -13.77 10.89 -13.23
C LEU A 198 -13.24 10.10 -14.41
N ARG A 199 -13.34 10.68 -15.60
CA ARG A 199 -12.82 10.11 -16.84
C ARG A 199 -11.59 10.89 -17.27
N TYR A 200 -10.46 10.21 -17.24
CA TYR A 200 -9.15 10.75 -17.57
C TYR A 200 -8.80 10.43 -19.01
N THR A 201 -8.59 11.47 -19.81
CA THR A 201 -8.10 11.37 -21.19
C THR A 201 -6.72 11.99 -21.23
N ARG A 202 -5.72 11.29 -21.79
CA ARG A 202 -4.37 11.86 -21.92
C ARG A 202 -4.44 13.16 -22.71
N SER A 203 -3.88 14.21 -22.15
CA SER A 203 -3.71 15.47 -22.88
C SER A 203 -2.74 15.24 -24.05
N LYS A 204 -2.99 15.94 -25.16
CA LYS A 204 -2.14 15.87 -26.37
C LYS A 204 -0.82 16.59 -26.19
#